data_AF-A0A7S2PR84-F1
#
_entry.id   AF-A0A7S2PR84-F1
#
_cell.length_a   1.000
_cell.length_b   1.000
_cell.length_c   1.000
_cell.angle_alpha   90.00
_cell.angle_beta   90.00
_cell.angle_gamma   90.00
#
_symmetry.space_group_name_H-M   'P 1'
#
loop_
_entity.id
_entity.type
_entity.pdbx_description
1 polymer ?
#
loop_
_entity_poly.entity_id
_entity_poly.type
_entity_poly.pdbx_seq_one_letter_code
_entity_poly.pdbx_strand_id
1 'polypeptide(L)'
;HETRCKVRIVRSGDTEEAPFIPMKIHIEAMNAPKALRDLKTARQIIQSLVLEYVGNDGCRGRLLYEIAKHCWGTHRPNQSTSRAINDFNPFFNSGQHVFMSMVELPFVCEEGRKIFHAAHSVLMKASLERIQATGCFVQVAQNGFSIPTELCDPYVFVYGKTYRCVDRAVD
;
A
#
# COMPACT_ATOMS: atom_id res chain seq x y z
N HIS A 1 -14.89 4.07 20.32
CA HIS A 1 -16.08 3.28 20.72
C HIS A 1 -16.55 2.32 19.62
N GLU A 2 -16.27 2.57 18.34
CA GLU A 2 -16.66 1.69 17.23
C GLU A 2 -15.92 0.35 17.19
N THR A 3 -14.68 0.33 17.69
CA THR A 3 -13.90 -0.90 17.91
C THR A 3 -13.71 -1.13 19.40
N ARG A 4 -13.76 -2.39 19.85
CA ARG A 4 -13.36 -2.78 21.21
C ARG A 4 -11.84 -2.99 21.27
N CYS A 5 -11.10 -2.02 20.73
CA CYS A 5 -9.65 -2.03 20.68
C CYS A 5 -9.09 -0.91 21.57
N LYS A 6 -7.94 -1.18 22.20
CA LYS A 6 -7.08 -0.18 22.80
C LYS A 6 -6.07 0.27 21.76
N VAL A 7 -6.00 1.57 21.49
CA VAL A 7 -5.05 2.17 20.55
C VAL A 7 -4.02 2.97 21.35
N ARG A 8 -2.73 2.73 21.07
CA ARG A 8 -1.61 3.46 21.68
C ARG A 8 -0.64 3.93 20.60
N ILE A 9 -0.38 5.22 20.55
CA ILE A 9 0.62 5.81 19.66
C ILE A 9 1.94 5.93 20.42
N VAL A 10 3.01 5.35 19.89
CA VAL A 10 4.36 5.41 20.44
C VAL A 10 5.24 6.16 19.44
N ARG A 11 5.86 7.24 19.89
CA ARG A 11 6.85 8.02 19.12
C ARG A 11 8.23 7.52 19.53
N SER A 12 9.04 7.08 18.56
CA SER A 12 10.35 6.51 18.86
C SER A 12 11.40 7.63 18.85
N GLY A 13 11.81 8.13 20.01
CA GLY A 13 12.95 9.03 20.18
C GLY A 13 12.60 10.52 20.23
N ASP A 14 12.75 11.12 21.41
CA ASP A 14 12.91 12.58 21.61
C ASP A 14 14.39 12.97 21.46
N THR A 15 15.07 12.44 20.44
CA THR A 15 16.44 12.85 20.11
C THR A 15 16.37 13.77 18.91
N GLU A 16 16.71 15.04 19.11
CA GLU A 16 16.51 16.20 18.21
C GLU A 16 17.14 16.09 16.80
N GLU A 17 17.81 14.97 16.46
CA GLU A 17 18.65 14.86 15.26
C GLU A 17 18.01 14.11 14.08
N ALA A 18 16.84 13.47 14.25
CA ALA A 18 16.17 12.79 13.15
C ALA A 18 15.01 13.65 12.58
N PRO A 19 15.05 14.06 11.29
CA PRO A 19 14.01 14.90 10.70
C PRO A 19 12.63 14.23 10.61
N PHE A 20 12.57 12.90 10.79
CA PHE A 20 11.34 12.12 10.80
C PHE A 20 11.33 11.11 11.93
N ILE A 21 10.50 11.35 12.95
CA ILE A 21 10.29 10.41 14.05
C ILE A 21 9.25 9.37 13.61
N PRO A 22 9.63 8.07 13.47
CA PRO A 22 8.67 7.06 13.07
C PRO A 22 7.58 6.89 14.13
N MET A 23 6.33 7.03 13.69
CA MET A 23 5.14 6.81 14.52
C MET A 23 4.77 5.33 14.50
N LYS A 24 4.66 4.72 15.68
CA LYS A 24 4.16 3.35 15.84
C LYS A 24 2.76 3.39 16.43
N ILE A 25 1.79 2.78 15.75
CA ILE A 25 0.43 2.63 16.26
C ILE A 25 0.25 1.19 16.72
N HIS A 26 0.08 1.00 18.03
CA HIS A 26 -0.24 -0.28 18.63
C HIS A 26 -1.76 -0.40 18.80
N ILE A 27 -2.31 -1.52 18.35
CA ILE A 27 -3.74 -1.82 18.45
C ILE A 27 -3.87 -3.19 19.13
N GLU A 28 -4.63 -3.23 20.21
CA GLU A 28 -4.88 -4.45 20.96
C GLU A 28 -6.39 -4.66 21.10
N ALA A 29 -6.88 -5.83 20.70
CA ALA A 29 -8.29 -6.16 20.89
C ALA A 29 -8.56 -6.54 22.35
N MET A 30 -9.59 -5.95 22.95
CA MET A 30 -9.95 -6.20 24.35
C MET A 30 -10.85 -7.43 24.52
N ASN A 31 -11.27 -8.08 23.43
CA ASN A 31 -12.21 -9.20 23.45
C ASN A 31 -11.75 -10.30 22.49
N ALA A 32 -11.20 -11.40 23.03
CA ALA A 32 -10.63 -12.50 22.26
C ALA A 32 -11.59 -13.09 21.20
N PRO A 33 -12.87 -13.43 21.52
CA PRO A 33 -13.85 -13.91 20.53
C PRO A 33 -14.05 -13.03 19.30
N LYS A 34 -13.86 -11.70 19.41
CA LYS A 34 -14.09 -10.74 18.32
C LYS A 34 -12.80 -10.08 17.83
N ALA A 35 -11.64 -10.51 18.34
CA ALA A 35 -10.38 -9.84 18.12
C ALA A 35 -10.03 -9.64 16.65
N LEU A 36 -10.21 -10.68 15.82
CA LEU A 36 -9.93 -10.58 14.38
C LEU A 36 -10.81 -9.54 13.66
N ARG A 37 -12.10 -9.49 14.01
CA ARG A 37 -13.02 -8.51 13.45
C ARG A 37 -12.67 -7.11 13.93
N ASP A 38 -12.45 -6.94 15.23
CA ASP A 38 -12.17 -5.63 15.84
C ASP A 38 -10.84 -5.06 15.34
N LEU A 39 -9.81 -5.89 15.16
CA LEU A 39 -8.53 -5.49 14.56
C LEU A 39 -8.68 -5.14 13.08
N LYS A 40 -9.47 -5.91 12.31
CA LYS A 40 -9.76 -5.57 10.91
C LYS A 40 -10.44 -4.21 10.80
N THR A 41 -11.48 -3.97 11.61
CA THR A 41 -12.19 -2.68 11.62
C THR A 41 -11.28 -1.55 12.08
N ALA A 42 -10.44 -1.76 13.11
CA ALA A 42 -9.50 -0.75 13.57
C ALA A 42 -8.47 -0.38 12.48
N ARG A 43 -7.98 -1.37 11.73
CA ARG A 43 -7.10 -1.12 10.57
C ARG A 43 -7.80 -0.26 9.52
N GLN A 44 -9.03 -0.61 9.15
CA GLN A 44 -9.79 0.14 8.15
C GLN A 44 -10.04 1.58 8.57
N ILE A 45 -10.39 1.83 9.84
CA ILE A 45 -10.56 3.19 10.37
C ILE A 45 -9.24 3.97 10.30
N ILE A 46 -8.12 3.37 10.69
CA ILE A 46 -6.80 4.04 10.61
C ILE A 46 -6.43 4.34 9.16
N GLN A 47 -6.67 3.40 8.24
CA GLN A 47 -6.45 3.63 6.82
C GLN A 47 -7.30 4.81 6.32
N SER A 48 -8.59 4.86 6.65
CA SER A 48 -9.47 5.99 6.29
C SER A 48 -8.95 7.32 6.83
N LEU A 49 -8.57 7.41 8.11
CA LEU A 49 -8.05 8.64 8.72
C LEU A 49 -6.76 9.13 8.06
N VAL A 50 -5.84 8.21 7.74
CA VAL A 50 -4.58 8.56 7.06
C VAL A 50 -4.83 8.99 5.62
N LEU A 51 -5.77 8.34 4.92
CA LEU A 51 -6.12 8.68 3.54
C LEU A 51 -6.82 10.04 3.43
N GLU A 52 -7.59 10.46 4.43
CA GLU A 52 -8.20 11.80 4.46
C GLU A 52 -7.13 12.90 4.53
N TYR A 53 -6.03 12.66 5.25
CA TYR A 53 -4.94 13.62 5.40
C TYR A 53 -4.16 13.86 4.10
N VAL A 54 -3.96 12.80 3.31
CA VAL A 54 -3.05 12.81 2.14
C VAL A 54 -3.73 13.36 0.88
N GLY A 55 -5.05 13.51 0.89
CA GLY A 55 -5.80 14.02 -0.25
C GLY A 55 -5.75 13.08 -1.46
N ASN A 56 -5.76 13.61 -2.68
CA ASN A 56 -5.74 12.85 -3.94
C ASN A 56 -4.32 12.65 -4.49
N ASP A 57 -3.41 12.16 -3.65
CA ASP A 57 -2.03 11.86 -4.03
C ASP A 57 -1.77 10.35 -4.13
N GLY A 58 -0.80 9.95 -4.94
CA GLY A 58 -0.38 8.57 -5.13
C GLY A 58 0.10 7.93 -3.85
N CYS A 59 0.51 8.68 -2.83
CA CYS A 59 0.87 8.09 -1.55
C CYS A 59 -0.30 7.44 -0.82
N ARG A 60 -1.55 7.70 -1.23
CA ARG A 60 -2.72 6.94 -0.78
C ARG A 60 -2.51 5.44 -0.92
N GLY A 61 -2.10 4.99 -2.11
CA GLY A 61 -1.96 3.56 -2.38
C GLY A 61 -0.78 2.94 -1.62
N ARG A 62 0.34 3.67 -1.56
CA ARG A 62 1.52 3.30 -0.79
C ARG A 62 1.20 3.17 0.70
N LEU A 63 0.54 4.16 1.29
CA LEU A 63 0.19 4.18 2.72
C LEU A 63 -0.77 3.05 3.08
N LEU A 64 -1.82 2.86 2.30
CA LEU A 64 -2.76 1.75 2.48
C LEU A 64 -2.03 0.41 2.43
N TYR A 65 -1.20 0.23 1.42
CA TYR A 65 -0.41 -0.98 1.23
C TYR A 65 0.53 -1.24 2.41
N GLU A 66 1.31 -0.23 2.81
CA GLU A 66 2.29 -0.36 3.89
C GLU A 66 1.64 -0.60 5.25
N ILE A 67 0.50 0.04 5.55
CA ILE A 67 -0.27 -0.25 6.78
C ILE A 67 -0.73 -1.71 6.77
N ALA A 68 -1.41 -2.15 5.71
CA ALA A 68 -1.95 -3.50 5.64
C ALA A 68 -0.84 -4.57 5.63
N LYS A 69 0.28 -4.32 4.96
CA LYS A 69 1.46 -5.19 4.93
C LYS A 69 2.12 -5.33 6.30
N HIS A 70 2.07 -4.32 7.16
CA HIS A 70 2.63 -4.39 8.51
C HIS A 70 1.63 -4.88 9.57
N CYS A 71 0.35 -5.00 9.23
CA CYS A 71 -0.65 -5.64 10.09
C CYS A 71 -0.71 -7.16 9.84
N TRP A 72 -0.74 -7.95 10.91
CA TRP A 72 -1.03 -9.40 10.81
C TRP A 72 -2.52 -9.64 10.59
N GLY A 73 -2.87 -10.68 9.82
CA GLY A 73 -4.27 -11.05 9.58
C GLY A 73 -4.50 -11.79 8.28
N THR A 74 -5.73 -12.25 8.07
CA THR A 74 -6.15 -13.05 6.89
C THR A 74 -6.09 -12.28 5.57
N HIS A 75 -5.97 -10.95 5.62
CA HIS A 75 -5.73 -10.12 4.45
C HIS A 75 -4.33 -10.30 3.85
N ARG A 76 -3.39 -10.91 4.58
CA ARG A 76 -2.04 -11.23 4.07
C ARG A 76 -1.94 -12.74 3.85
N PRO A 77 -1.95 -13.21 2.59
CA PRO A 77 -1.70 -14.61 2.30
C PRO A 77 -0.28 -14.99 2.68
N ASN A 78 -0.12 -15.99 3.55
CA ASN A 78 1.19 -16.45 4.02
C ASN A 78 2.09 -17.01 2.90
N GLN A 79 1.51 -17.37 1.75
CA GLN A 79 2.21 -17.98 0.61
C GLN A 79 2.51 -16.99 -0.52
N SER A 80 2.19 -15.71 -0.36
CA SER A 80 2.44 -14.73 -1.43
C SER A 80 3.93 -14.36 -1.51
N THR A 81 4.52 -14.55 -2.69
CA THR A 81 5.91 -14.18 -2.98
C THR A 81 6.07 -12.67 -3.20
N SER A 82 5.03 -12.02 -3.74
CA SER A 82 5.00 -10.56 -3.97
C SER A 82 4.60 -9.75 -2.74
N ARG A 83 4.41 -10.39 -1.58
CA ARG A 83 3.84 -9.76 -0.37
C ARG A 83 2.49 -9.11 -0.65
N ALA A 84 1.67 -9.76 -1.46
CA ALA A 84 0.34 -9.29 -1.78
C ALA A 84 -0.54 -9.18 -0.52
N ILE A 85 -1.40 -8.18 -0.51
CA ILE A 85 -2.40 -7.96 0.53
C ILE A 85 -3.79 -7.93 -0.09
N ASN A 86 -4.83 -8.22 0.71
CA ASN A 86 -6.22 -8.02 0.33
C ASN A 86 -6.80 -6.80 1.07
N ASP A 87 -7.08 -5.74 0.34
CA ASP A 87 -7.73 -4.57 0.89
C ASP A 87 -8.52 -3.80 -0.18
N PHE A 88 -9.19 -2.72 0.20
CA PHE A 88 -9.88 -1.87 -0.77
C PHE A 88 -8.91 -1.23 -1.75
N ASN A 89 -9.32 -1.09 -3.02
CA ASN A 89 -8.50 -0.38 -3.99
C ASN A 89 -8.48 1.14 -3.68
N PRO A 90 -7.31 1.75 -3.44
CA PRO A 90 -7.18 3.16 -3.03
C PRO A 90 -7.53 4.18 -4.14
N PHE A 91 -7.62 3.73 -5.39
CA PHE A 91 -7.80 4.59 -6.56
C PHE A 91 -9.21 4.54 -7.16
N PHE A 92 -10.07 3.63 -6.67
CA PHE A 92 -11.47 3.54 -7.09
C PHE A 92 -12.40 3.66 -5.89
N ASN A 93 -13.40 4.53 -5.99
CA ASN A 93 -14.44 4.69 -4.96
C ASN A 93 -15.47 3.54 -4.92
N SER A 94 -15.15 2.37 -5.47
CA SER A 94 -16.08 1.23 -5.52
C SER A 94 -16.18 0.49 -4.18
N GLY A 95 -15.27 0.73 -3.24
CA GLY A 95 -15.14 -0.05 -2.01
C GLY A 95 -14.74 -1.51 -2.27
N GLN A 96 -14.35 -1.85 -3.50
CA GLN A 96 -14.02 -3.21 -3.88
C GLN A 96 -12.68 -3.63 -3.26
N HIS A 97 -12.70 -4.76 -2.57
CA HIS A 97 -11.51 -5.43 -2.11
C HIS A 97 -10.81 -6.16 -3.27
N VAL A 98 -9.51 -5.94 -3.40
CA VAL A 98 -8.65 -6.58 -4.39
C VAL A 98 -7.40 -7.13 -3.72
N PHE A 99 -6.79 -8.14 -4.34
CA PHE A 99 -5.41 -8.45 -4.00
C PHE A 99 -4.50 -7.45 -4.70
N MET A 100 -3.53 -6.89 -3.98
CA MET A 100 -2.64 -5.86 -4.50
C MET A 100 -1.22 -6.05 -4.00
N SER A 101 -0.25 -5.59 -4.79
CA SER A 101 1.13 -5.40 -4.38
C SER A 101 1.67 -4.09 -4.95
N MET A 102 2.73 -3.59 -4.32
CA MET A 102 3.43 -2.36 -4.70
C MET A 102 4.85 -2.71 -5.14
N VAL A 103 5.22 -2.29 -6.34
CA VAL A 103 6.55 -2.47 -6.91
C VAL A 103 7.23 -1.11 -7.04
N GLU A 104 8.37 -0.95 -6.37
CA GLU A 104 9.20 0.26 -6.49
C GLU A 104 9.74 0.39 -7.91
N LEU A 105 9.68 1.59 -8.47
CA LEU A 105 10.33 1.85 -9.75
C LEU A 105 11.86 1.99 -9.55
N PRO A 106 12.68 1.37 -10.40
CA PRO A 106 14.11 1.60 -10.35
C PRO A 106 14.44 3.05 -10.69
N PHE A 107 15.45 3.58 -10.03
CA PHE A 107 15.91 4.95 -10.20
C PHE A 107 17.43 5.02 -10.32
N VAL A 108 17.90 6.09 -10.93
CA VAL A 108 19.31 6.51 -10.90
C VAL A 108 19.41 7.74 -10.01
N CYS A 109 20.50 7.86 -9.25
CA CYS A 109 20.79 9.07 -8.51
C CYS A 109 21.71 9.98 -9.33
N GLU A 110 21.22 11.14 -9.73
CA GLU A 110 22.01 12.18 -10.39
C GLU A 110 21.98 13.43 -9.51
N GLU A 111 23.16 13.94 -9.13
CA GLU A 111 23.30 15.15 -8.29
C GLU A 111 22.46 15.10 -6.98
N GLY A 112 22.35 13.92 -6.38
CA GLY A 112 21.57 13.71 -5.15
C GLY A 112 20.05 13.66 -5.36
N ARG A 113 19.57 13.70 -6.60
CA ARG A 113 18.14 13.55 -6.96
C ARG A 113 17.89 12.18 -7.58
N LYS A 114 16.76 11.56 -7.20
CA LYS A 114 16.31 10.31 -7.82
C LYS A 114 15.62 10.61 -9.15
N ILE A 115 16.04 9.93 -10.21
CA ILE A 115 15.45 10.01 -11.54
C ILE A 115 14.85 8.66 -11.90
N PHE A 116 13.56 8.64 -12.20
CA PHE A 116 12.77 7.45 -12.48
C PHE A 116 12.41 7.39 -13.97
N HIS A 117 13.17 6.61 -14.75
CA HIS A 117 12.92 6.42 -16.20
C HIS A 117 11.99 5.24 -16.51
N ALA A 118 11.80 4.32 -15.55
CA ALA A 118 11.23 3.00 -15.81
C ALA A 118 9.71 2.96 -15.97
N ALA A 119 8.97 4.02 -15.62
CA ALA A 119 7.52 4.03 -15.81
C ALA A 119 7.12 3.86 -17.29
N HIS A 120 7.87 4.45 -18.22
CA HIS A 120 7.61 4.28 -19.65
C HIS A 120 7.85 2.84 -20.12
N SER A 121 8.83 2.14 -19.53
CA SER A 121 9.12 0.73 -19.83
C SER A 121 8.04 -0.21 -19.29
N VAL A 122 7.49 0.08 -18.11
CA VAL A 122 6.36 -0.69 -17.51
C VAL A 122 5.10 -0.55 -18.37
N LEU A 123 4.89 0.63 -18.96
CA LEU A 123 3.75 0.92 -19.82
C LEU A 123 3.97 0.52 -21.29
N MET A 124 5.08 -0.13 -21.62
CA MET A 124 5.25 -0.72 -22.94
C MET A 124 4.16 -1.77 -23.18
N LYS A 125 3.62 -1.78 -24.40
CA LYS A 125 2.53 -2.67 -24.79
C LYS A 125 2.80 -4.14 -24.43
N ALA A 126 4.01 -4.63 -24.69
CA ALA A 126 4.41 -6.01 -24.36
C ALA A 126 4.36 -6.31 -22.86
N SER A 127 4.81 -5.38 -22.00
CA SER A 127 4.75 -5.51 -20.54
C SER A 127 3.29 -5.52 -20.06
N LEU A 128 2.47 -4.60 -20.57
CA LEU A 128 1.05 -4.51 -20.24
C LEU A 128 0.28 -5.77 -20.67
N GLU A 129 0.54 -6.29 -21.87
CA GLU A 129 -0.08 -7.53 -22.37
C GLU A 129 0.29 -8.73 -21.49
N ARG A 130 1.57 -8.84 -21.08
CA ARG A 130 2.01 -9.90 -20.16
C ARG A 130 1.30 -9.81 -18.82
N ILE A 131 1.16 -8.62 -18.26
CA ILE A 131 0.49 -8.44 -16.97
C ILE A 131 -1.01 -8.71 -17.09
N GLN A 132 -1.66 -8.23 -18.16
CA GLN A 132 -3.08 -8.51 -18.43
C GLN A 132 -3.35 -10.00 -18.61
N ALA A 133 -2.42 -10.76 -19.20
CA ALA A 133 -2.52 -12.22 -19.32
C ALA A 133 -2.57 -12.94 -17.96
N THR A 134 -2.10 -12.32 -16.88
CA THR A 134 -2.24 -12.87 -15.52
C THR A 134 -3.62 -12.62 -14.89
N GLY A 135 -4.46 -11.81 -15.53
CA GLY A 135 -5.72 -11.30 -14.98
C GLY A 135 -5.53 -10.16 -13.97
N CYS A 136 -4.37 -9.50 -14.00
CA CYS A 136 -4.08 -8.33 -13.17
C CYS A 136 -4.15 -7.03 -13.98
N PHE A 137 -4.28 -5.95 -13.24
CA PHE A 137 -4.22 -4.58 -13.72
C PHE A 137 -3.02 -3.89 -13.08
N VAL A 138 -2.48 -2.90 -13.77
CA VAL A 138 -1.42 -2.05 -13.26
C VAL A 138 -1.82 -0.60 -13.32
N GLN A 139 -1.36 0.12 -12.32
CA GLN A 139 -1.53 1.56 -12.21
C GLN A 139 -0.17 2.14 -11.83
N VAL A 140 0.35 3.03 -12.66
CA VAL A 140 1.61 3.73 -12.37
C VAL A 140 1.27 4.99 -11.59
N ALA A 141 1.83 5.10 -10.38
CA ALA A 141 1.79 6.31 -9.56
C ALA A 141 3.09 7.07 -9.80
N GLN A 142 3.01 8.17 -10.56
CA GLN A 142 4.14 9.05 -10.88
C GLN A 142 3.62 10.38 -11.43
N ASN A 143 4.32 11.47 -11.11
CA ASN A 143 4.08 12.78 -11.72
C ASN A 143 4.17 12.72 -13.26
N GLY A 144 3.14 13.22 -13.95
CA GLY A 144 3.00 13.12 -15.41
C GLY A 144 2.15 11.93 -15.88
N PHE A 145 1.70 11.07 -14.98
CA PHE A 145 0.67 10.05 -15.22
C PHE A 145 -0.66 10.42 -14.53
N SER A 146 -1.61 9.49 -14.48
CA SER A 146 -2.95 9.73 -13.92
C SER A 146 -2.98 9.85 -12.40
N ILE A 147 -1.89 9.54 -11.70
CA ILE A 147 -1.79 9.59 -10.24
C ILE A 147 -0.52 10.36 -9.86
N PRO A 148 -0.63 11.60 -9.36
CA PRO A 148 0.52 12.38 -8.92
C PRO A 148 1.19 11.71 -7.71
N THR A 149 2.47 11.97 -7.49
CA THR A 149 3.24 11.45 -6.35
C THR A 149 4.10 12.58 -5.81
N GLU A 150 3.46 13.59 -5.22
CA GLU A 150 4.14 14.75 -4.63
C GLU A 150 4.76 14.41 -3.27
N LEU A 151 4.18 13.44 -2.56
CA LEU A 151 4.54 13.12 -1.17
C LEU A 151 5.34 11.81 -1.01
N CYS A 152 5.65 11.10 -2.12
CA CYS A 152 6.39 9.84 -2.09
C CYS A 152 7.02 9.51 -3.44
N ASP A 153 7.95 8.55 -3.41
CA ASP A 153 8.60 8.05 -4.61
C ASP A 153 7.60 7.32 -5.54
N PRO A 154 7.74 7.48 -6.86
CA PRO A 154 6.99 6.76 -7.88
C PRO A 154 7.00 5.24 -7.72
N TYR A 155 5.90 4.59 -8.07
CA TYR A 155 5.76 3.14 -7.96
C TYR A 155 4.71 2.57 -8.91
N VAL A 156 4.73 1.25 -9.08
CA VAL A 156 3.70 0.50 -9.80
C VAL A 156 2.81 -0.21 -8.80
N PHE A 157 1.52 0.04 -8.91
CA PHE A 157 0.50 -0.64 -8.14
C PHE A 157 -0.13 -1.75 -8.99
N VAL A 158 0.08 -3.00 -8.58
CA VAL A 158 -0.41 -4.18 -9.29
C VAL A 158 -1.57 -4.76 -8.49
N TYR A 159 -2.71 -5.02 -9.13
CA TYR A 159 -3.87 -5.57 -8.44
C TYR A 159 -4.68 -6.57 -9.29
N GLY A 160 -5.33 -7.51 -8.62
CA GLY A 160 -6.09 -8.57 -9.26
C GLY A 160 -7.05 -9.31 -8.32
N LYS A 161 -7.73 -10.34 -8.85
CA LYS A 161 -8.76 -11.09 -8.12
C LYS A 161 -8.20 -12.08 -7.10
N THR A 162 -6.97 -12.56 -7.29
CA THR A 162 -6.31 -13.51 -6.39
C THR A 162 -4.85 -13.11 -6.16
N TYR A 163 -4.29 -13.44 -4.99
CA TYR A 163 -2.89 -13.14 -4.71
C TYR A 163 -1.93 -13.86 -5.67
N ARG A 164 -2.28 -15.06 -6.14
CA ARG A 164 -1.47 -15.82 -7.12
C ARG A 164 -1.40 -15.14 -8.48
N CYS A 165 -2.44 -14.40 -8.88
CA CYS A 165 -2.38 -13.56 -10.07
C CYS A 165 -1.40 -12.41 -9.86
N VAL A 166 -1.45 -11.75 -8.70
CA VAL A 166 -0.54 -10.65 -8.35
C VAL A 166 0.91 -11.15 -8.28
N ASP A 167 1.16 -12.30 -7.66
CA ASP A 167 2.49 -12.92 -7.59
C ASP A 167 3.06 -13.14 -9.00
N ARG A 168 2.27 -13.71 -9.93
CA ARG A 168 2.69 -13.92 -11.33
C ARG A 168 2.87 -12.63 -12.14
N ALA A 169 2.21 -11.55 -11.74
CA ALA A 169 2.31 -10.26 -12.42
C ALA A 169 3.53 -9.44 -11.95
N VAL A 170 3.99 -9.70 -10.73
CA VAL A 170 5.14 -9.03 -10.11
C VAL A 170 6.46 -9.74 -10.40
N ASP A 171 6.42 -11.05 -10.63
CA ASP A 171 7.56 -11.89 -11.06
C ASP A 171 8.03 -11.55 -12.50
#